data_AF-A0A958KXU1-F1
#
_entry.id   AF-A0A958KXU1-F1
#
_cell.length_a   1.000
_cell.length_b   1.000
_cell.length_c   1.000
_cell.angle_alpha   90.00
_cell.angle_beta   90.00
_cell.angle_gamma   90.00
#
_symmetry.space_group_name_H-M   'P 1'
#
loop_
_entity.id
_entity.type
_entity.pdbx_description
1 polymer ?
#
loop_
_entity_poly.entity_id
_entity_poly.type
_entity_poly.pdbx_seq_one_letter_code
_entity_poly.pdbx_strand_id
1 'polypeptide(L)'
;QAKSVALLGNMATVIHELIAKNFKPDVLTDQTSAHDPLTGYIPEGYSNIEATELRNKSKDEYLKKSRASIAKHVQGLLKMQSAGAVTFDYGNNIRAVAREEGVEKAFNIPGFVPEYVRELFCLGSGPFRWVALSGDPQDIKVTDDALRELFPHKKSLLNWLDNAEKRIAFQGLPARICWLEYGERAKAGLKFNELVRTGKVKAPIVIGRDHLDCGSVASPYRETEAMKDGSDAVADWPILNALVNTACGASWVSFHHGGGVGMGYSLHAGQVIVADGTVEADARLERVLTADPGMGLFRHIDAGYNTAIQTARERGLNSPWL
;
A
#
# COMPACT_ATOMS: atom_id res chain seq x y z
N GLN A 1 -12.11 1.99 -25.58
CA GLN A 1 -11.18 3.06 -25.16
C GLN A 1 -11.18 3.11 -23.64
N ALA A 2 -10.03 3.26 -22.98
CA ALA A 2 -9.95 3.52 -21.54
C ALA A 2 -9.88 5.04 -21.29
N LYS A 3 -10.80 5.58 -20.48
CA LYS A 3 -10.91 7.01 -20.14
C LYS A 3 -11.15 7.16 -18.64
N SER A 4 -10.56 8.20 -18.04
CA SER A 4 -10.89 8.66 -16.69
C SER A 4 -11.73 9.93 -16.78
N VAL A 5 -12.78 10.01 -15.97
CA VAL A 5 -13.66 11.18 -15.88
C VAL A 5 -13.77 11.56 -14.40
N ALA A 6 -13.38 12.78 -14.06
CA ALA A 6 -13.59 13.33 -12.72
C ALA A 6 -14.94 14.03 -12.66
N LEU A 7 -15.84 13.54 -11.82
CA LEU A 7 -17.12 14.17 -11.54
C LEU A 7 -17.01 14.99 -10.25
N LEU A 8 -17.23 16.30 -10.34
CA LEU A 8 -17.27 17.16 -9.16
C LEU A 8 -18.58 16.92 -8.39
N GLY A 9 -18.47 16.42 -7.16
CA GLY A 9 -19.62 16.18 -6.29
C GLY A 9 -19.24 15.51 -4.97
N ASN A 10 -20.21 15.35 -4.08
CA ASN A 10 -20.03 14.61 -2.82
C ASN A 10 -20.58 13.19 -2.98
N MET A 11 -19.76 12.18 -2.71
CA MET A 11 -20.16 10.78 -2.90
C MET A 11 -21.30 10.32 -1.99
N ALA A 12 -21.52 10.97 -0.84
CA ALA A 12 -22.70 10.72 -0.01
C ALA A 12 -24.02 11.12 -0.71
N THR A 13 -23.95 11.97 -1.74
CA THR A 13 -25.08 12.37 -2.60
C THR A 13 -25.04 11.61 -3.93
N VAL A 14 -23.92 11.72 -4.64
CA VAL A 14 -23.74 11.24 -6.02
C VAL A 14 -24.04 9.75 -6.15
N ILE A 15 -23.63 8.92 -5.18
CA ILE A 15 -23.89 7.47 -5.26
C ILE A 15 -25.39 7.15 -5.32
N HIS A 16 -26.21 7.91 -4.59
CA HIS A 16 -27.66 7.71 -4.55
C HIS A 16 -28.34 8.26 -5.81
N GLU A 17 -27.82 9.34 -6.39
CA GLU A 17 -28.28 9.84 -7.69
C GLU A 17 -27.97 8.85 -8.82
N LEU A 18 -26.78 8.25 -8.81
CA LEU A 18 -26.38 7.21 -9.76
C LEU A 18 -27.29 5.99 -9.63
N ILE A 19 -27.58 5.54 -8.39
CA ILE A 19 -28.54 4.48 -8.12
C ILE A 19 -29.93 4.83 -8.66
N ALA A 20 -30.42 6.05 -8.44
CA ALA A 20 -31.73 6.49 -8.93
C ALA A 20 -31.83 6.52 -10.47
N LYS A 21 -30.69 6.70 -11.15
CA LYS A 21 -30.57 6.63 -12.62
C LYS A 21 -30.33 5.20 -13.13
N ASN A 22 -30.42 4.18 -12.28
CA ASN A 22 -30.09 2.79 -12.59
C ASN A 22 -28.67 2.61 -13.17
N PHE A 23 -27.73 3.49 -12.78
CA PHE A 23 -26.33 3.32 -13.13
C PHE A 23 -25.73 2.21 -12.27
N LYS A 24 -25.09 1.23 -12.93
CA LYS A 24 -24.37 0.14 -12.28
C LYS A 24 -22.93 0.11 -12.80
N PRO A 25 -21.93 0.41 -11.96
CA PRO A 25 -20.54 0.22 -12.34
C PRO A 25 -20.17 -1.27 -12.29
N ASP A 26 -19.17 -1.67 -13.08
CA ASP A 26 -18.59 -3.02 -13.00
C ASP A 26 -17.79 -3.20 -11.70
N VAL A 27 -17.02 -2.17 -11.33
CA VAL A 27 -16.17 -2.13 -10.13
C VAL A 27 -16.44 -0.85 -9.35
N LEU A 28 -16.53 -0.96 -8.02
CA LEU A 28 -16.85 0.14 -7.11
C LEU A 28 -15.95 0.10 -5.88
N THR A 29 -15.36 1.24 -5.52
CA THR A 29 -14.56 1.39 -4.31
C THR A 29 -14.54 2.85 -3.86
N ASP A 30 -13.91 3.14 -2.73
CA ASP A 30 -13.73 4.48 -2.19
C ASP A 30 -12.29 4.71 -1.69
N GLN A 31 -11.80 5.94 -1.89
CA GLN A 31 -10.50 6.39 -1.39
C GLN A 31 -10.55 7.82 -0.82
N THR A 32 -11.72 8.25 -0.33
CA THR A 32 -11.78 9.47 0.50
C THR A 32 -10.93 9.30 1.76
N SER A 33 -10.57 10.39 2.43
CA SER A 33 -9.83 10.31 3.69
C SER A 33 -10.76 10.04 4.88
N ALA A 34 -11.59 8.98 4.79
CA ALA A 34 -12.56 8.59 5.82
C ALA A 34 -11.90 8.20 7.16
N HIS A 35 -10.61 7.88 7.16
CA HIS A 35 -9.81 7.58 8.35
C HIS A 35 -9.64 8.78 9.29
N ASP A 36 -9.85 10.00 8.79
CA ASP A 36 -9.91 11.22 9.58
C ASP A 36 -11.20 11.99 9.24
N PRO A 37 -12.34 11.66 9.88
CA PRO A 37 -13.59 12.34 9.60
C PRO A 37 -13.58 13.84 9.94
N LEU A 38 -12.62 14.34 10.73
CA LEU A 38 -12.55 15.75 11.08
C LEU A 38 -11.96 16.58 9.94
N THR A 39 -10.94 16.08 9.25
CA THR A 39 -10.25 16.85 8.20
C THR A 39 -10.49 16.31 6.79
N GLY A 40 -10.63 14.99 6.66
CA GLY A 40 -10.51 14.25 5.42
C GLY A 40 -11.82 13.95 4.68
N TYR A 41 -12.97 14.15 5.32
CA TYR A 41 -14.29 13.90 4.71
C TYR A 41 -15.21 15.11 4.85
N ILE A 42 -15.67 15.64 3.72
CA ILE A 42 -16.57 16.80 3.69
C ILE A 42 -18.01 16.32 3.87
N PRO A 43 -18.75 16.83 4.88
CA PRO A 43 -20.15 16.48 5.08
C PRO A 43 -21.02 16.80 3.86
N GLU A 44 -22.02 15.97 3.60
CA GLU A 44 -23.03 16.21 2.57
C GLU A 44 -23.72 17.57 2.77
N GLY A 45 -23.93 18.29 1.67
CA GLY A 45 -24.63 19.59 1.68
C GLY A 45 -23.77 20.80 2.02
N TYR A 46 -22.45 20.62 2.18
CA TYR A 46 -21.49 21.70 2.44
C TYR A 46 -20.52 21.86 1.27
N SER A 47 -20.26 23.11 0.89
CA SER A 47 -19.08 23.47 0.10
C SER A 47 -17.79 23.35 0.93
N ASN A 48 -16.63 23.39 0.27
CA ASN A 48 -15.34 23.39 0.96
C ASN A 48 -15.19 24.55 1.96
N ILE A 49 -15.76 25.72 1.63
CA ILE A 49 -15.69 26.92 2.47
C ILE A 49 -16.57 26.73 3.71
N GLU A 50 -17.85 26.39 3.52
CA GLU A 50 -18.78 26.18 4.64
C GLU A 50 -18.33 25.02 5.55
N ALA A 51 -17.77 23.96 4.97
CA ALA A 51 -17.17 22.86 5.72
C ALA A 51 -16.00 23.34 6.58
N THR A 52 -15.14 24.21 6.06
CA THR A 52 -14.01 24.78 6.81
C THR A 52 -14.50 25.69 7.94
N GLU A 53 -15.48 26.55 7.67
CA GLU A 53 -16.09 27.41 8.68
C GLU A 53 -16.75 26.59 9.80
N LEU A 54 -17.52 25.56 9.43
CA LEU A 54 -18.14 24.64 10.40
C LEU A 54 -17.08 23.95 11.25
N ARG A 55 -16.00 23.42 10.65
CA ARG A 55 -14.92 22.75 11.35
C ARG A 55 -14.23 23.65 12.38
N ASN A 56 -14.04 24.92 12.04
CA ASN A 56 -13.45 25.91 12.93
C ASN A 56 -14.40 26.33 14.06
N LYS A 57 -15.71 26.42 13.76
CA LYS A 57 -16.73 26.82 14.72
C LYS A 57 -17.08 25.71 15.71
N SER A 58 -17.24 24.47 15.24
CA SER A 58 -17.65 23.32 16.05
C SER A 58 -17.14 22.01 15.45
N LYS A 59 -16.04 21.50 16.03
CA LYS A 59 -15.44 20.22 15.63
C LYS A 59 -16.40 19.04 15.84
N ASP A 60 -17.16 19.05 16.94
CA ASP A 60 -18.08 17.97 17.28
C ASP A 60 -19.26 17.91 16.29
N GLU A 61 -19.80 19.08 15.92
CA GLU A 61 -20.86 19.15 14.91
C GLU A 61 -20.34 18.71 13.54
N TYR A 62 -19.13 19.15 13.17
CA TYR A 62 -18.49 18.71 11.93
C TYR A 62 -18.33 17.19 11.88
N LEU A 63 -17.75 16.60 12.94
CA LEU A 63 -17.55 15.16 13.06
C LEU A 63 -18.87 14.40 12.94
N LYS A 64 -19.92 14.81 13.66
CA LYS A 64 -21.23 14.18 13.59
C LYS A 64 -21.78 14.17 12.16
N LYS A 65 -21.71 15.30 11.44
CA LYS A 65 -22.22 15.39 10.06
C LYS A 65 -21.35 14.63 9.06
N SER A 66 -20.04 14.66 9.24
CA SER A 66 -19.08 13.92 8.42
C SER A 66 -19.30 12.42 8.52
N ARG A 67 -19.40 11.89 9.76
CA ARG A 67 -19.66 10.48 10.03
C ARG A 67 -21.02 10.02 9.50
N ALA A 68 -22.07 10.82 9.68
CA ALA A 68 -23.38 10.54 9.08
C ALA A 68 -23.32 10.48 7.55
N SER A 69 -22.51 11.34 6.92
CA SER A 69 -22.30 11.34 5.46
C SER A 69 -21.53 10.09 4.99
N ILE A 70 -20.52 9.66 5.75
CA ILE A 70 -19.81 8.41 5.53
C ILE A 70 -20.76 7.22 5.62
N ALA A 71 -21.61 7.16 6.64
CA ALA A 71 -22.61 6.10 6.79
C ALA A 71 -23.56 6.03 5.58
N LYS A 72 -24.08 7.18 5.13
CA LYS A 72 -24.91 7.29 3.93
C LYS A 72 -24.17 6.85 2.66
N HIS A 73 -22.88 7.18 2.53
CA HIS A 73 -22.05 6.74 1.42
C HIS A 73 -21.91 5.21 1.41
N VAL A 74 -21.57 4.59 2.54
CA VAL A 74 -21.44 3.13 2.64
C VAL A 74 -22.76 2.39 2.36
N GLN A 75 -23.90 2.94 2.78
CA GLN A 75 -25.21 2.40 2.38
C GLN A 75 -25.40 2.39 0.86
N GLY A 76 -24.92 3.43 0.16
CA GLY A 76 -24.89 3.47 -1.30
C GLY A 76 -23.98 2.39 -1.89
N LEU A 77 -22.78 2.19 -1.32
CA LEU A 77 -21.84 1.15 -1.74
C LEU A 77 -22.48 -0.24 -1.62
N LEU A 78 -23.10 -0.54 -0.47
CA LEU A 78 -23.82 -1.80 -0.23
C LEU A 78 -24.98 -2.02 -1.20
N LYS A 79 -25.71 -0.96 -1.57
CA LYS A 79 -26.82 -1.04 -2.52
C LYS A 79 -26.32 -1.35 -3.94
N MET A 80 -25.24 -0.70 -4.38
CA MET A 80 -24.63 -1.02 -5.68
C MET A 80 -23.97 -2.41 -5.69
N GLN A 81 -23.37 -2.83 -4.58
CA GLN A 81 -22.86 -4.19 -4.40
C GLN A 81 -24.00 -5.22 -4.55
N SER A 82 -25.14 -4.98 -3.91
CA SER A 82 -26.33 -5.85 -4.01
C SER A 82 -26.94 -5.88 -5.42
N ALA A 83 -26.74 -4.81 -6.21
CA ALA A 83 -27.08 -4.78 -7.63
C ALA A 83 -26.05 -5.49 -8.52
N GLY A 84 -24.97 -6.03 -7.93
CA GLY A 84 -23.95 -6.87 -8.57
C GLY A 84 -22.73 -6.12 -9.06
N ALA A 85 -22.41 -4.94 -8.52
CA ALA A 85 -21.10 -4.30 -8.74
C ALA A 85 -20.03 -4.98 -7.87
N VAL A 86 -18.84 -5.25 -8.42
CA VAL A 86 -17.71 -5.75 -7.63
C VAL A 86 -17.25 -4.63 -6.70
N THR A 87 -17.52 -4.79 -5.41
CA THR A 87 -17.35 -3.71 -4.43
C THR A 87 -16.36 -4.12 -3.34
N PHE A 88 -15.39 -3.26 -3.06
CA PHE A 88 -14.37 -3.49 -2.04
C PHE A 88 -13.93 -2.17 -1.37
N ASP A 89 -13.42 -2.27 -0.16
CA ASP A 89 -12.81 -1.17 0.59
C ASP A 89 -11.33 -1.04 0.25
N TYR A 90 -10.88 0.19 -0.03
CA TYR A 90 -9.51 0.49 -0.42
C TYR A 90 -8.66 1.10 0.70
N GLY A 91 -8.91 0.66 1.93
CA GLY A 91 -7.98 0.85 3.03
C GLY A 91 -7.99 2.24 3.66
N ASN A 92 -9.14 2.91 3.64
CA ASN A 92 -9.35 4.22 4.25
C ASN A 92 -10.25 4.17 5.50
N ASN A 93 -10.60 2.97 5.98
CA ASN A 93 -11.40 2.73 7.17
C ASN A 93 -12.87 3.20 7.09
N ILE A 94 -13.40 3.47 5.90
CA ILE A 94 -14.77 3.96 5.72
C ILE A 94 -15.82 3.00 6.30
N ARG A 95 -15.59 1.69 6.22
CA ARG A 95 -16.48 0.67 6.76
C ARG A 95 -16.59 0.72 8.28
N ALA A 96 -15.47 0.95 8.99
CA ALA A 96 -15.48 1.05 10.45
C ALA A 96 -16.28 2.25 10.91
N VAL A 97 -16.03 3.43 10.32
CA VAL A 97 -16.78 4.65 10.62
C VAL A 97 -18.27 4.44 10.37
N ALA A 98 -18.65 3.85 9.24
CA ALA A 98 -20.05 3.57 8.94
C ALA A 98 -20.67 2.56 9.93
N ARG A 99 -19.93 1.55 10.37
CA ARG A 99 -20.40 0.58 11.38
C ARG A 99 -20.68 1.26 12.71
N GLU A 100 -19.79 2.15 13.15
CA GLU A 100 -19.97 2.95 14.37
C GLU A 100 -21.20 3.88 14.29
N GLU A 101 -21.61 4.28 13.08
CA GLU A 101 -22.84 5.04 12.81
C GLU A 101 -24.07 4.16 12.54
N GLY A 102 -24.00 2.86 12.84
CA GLY A 102 -25.14 1.94 12.78
C GLY A 102 -25.35 1.23 11.43
N VAL A 103 -24.42 1.31 10.49
CA VAL A 103 -24.46 0.49 9.26
C VAL A 103 -23.96 -0.92 9.56
N GLU A 104 -24.82 -1.76 10.12
CA GLU A 104 -24.46 -3.12 10.60
C GLU A 104 -23.76 -3.98 9.54
N LYS A 105 -24.18 -3.85 8.28
CA LYS A 105 -23.65 -4.62 7.14
C LYS A 105 -22.44 -3.98 6.47
N ALA A 106 -21.80 -2.96 7.06
CA ALA A 106 -20.69 -2.23 6.42
C ALA A 106 -19.54 -3.15 5.98
N PHE A 107 -19.27 -4.22 6.72
CA PHE A 107 -18.19 -5.17 6.43
C PHE A 107 -18.60 -6.35 5.53
N ASN A 108 -19.81 -6.30 4.97
CA ASN A 108 -20.13 -7.12 3.80
C ASN A 108 -19.37 -6.64 2.56
N ILE A 109 -18.81 -5.43 2.60
CA ILE A 109 -17.81 -4.96 1.65
C ILE A 109 -16.45 -5.47 2.14
N PRO A 110 -15.77 -6.37 1.40
CA PRO A 110 -14.47 -6.89 1.80
C PRO A 110 -13.36 -5.85 1.57
N GLY A 111 -12.26 -5.94 2.31
CA GLY A 111 -11.06 -5.16 2.03
C GLY A 111 -10.32 -5.64 0.79
N PHE A 112 -9.63 -4.74 0.09
CA PHE A 112 -8.89 -5.12 -1.14
C PHE A 112 -7.72 -6.09 -0.90
N VAL A 113 -7.15 -6.11 0.31
CA VAL A 113 -6.01 -6.99 0.60
C VAL A 113 -6.38 -8.46 0.67
N PRO A 114 -7.36 -8.89 1.50
CA PRO A 114 -7.81 -10.28 1.49
C PRO A 114 -8.29 -10.74 0.10
N GLU A 115 -8.92 -9.84 -0.68
CA GLU A 115 -9.49 -10.18 -1.98
C GLU A 115 -8.45 -10.29 -3.11
N TYR A 116 -7.46 -9.39 -3.16
CA TYR A 116 -6.64 -9.21 -4.37
C TYR A 116 -5.13 -9.16 -4.13
N VAL A 117 -4.66 -8.83 -2.92
CA VAL A 117 -3.24 -8.52 -2.69
C VAL A 117 -2.53 -9.55 -1.82
N ARG A 118 -3.26 -10.29 -0.96
CA ARG A 118 -2.63 -11.20 0.01
C ARG A 118 -1.75 -12.28 -0.62
N GLU A 119 -2.13 -12.80 -1.78
CA GLU A 119 -1.29 -13.76 -2.50
C GLU A 119 0.05 -13.14 -2.92
N LEU A 120 0.08 -11.87 -3.31
CA LEU A 120 1.34 -11.15 -3.58
C LEU A 120 2.19 -11.02 -2.31
N PHE A 121 1.57 -10.75 -1.16
CA PHE A 121 2.30 -10.72 0.11
C PHE A 121 2.88 -12.09 0.49
N CYS A 122 2.20 -13.18 0.15
CA CYS A 122 2.72 -14.53 0.34
C CYS A 122 3.92 -14.84 -0.58
N LEU A 123 4.17 -14.05 -1.62
CA LEU A 123 5.40 -14.11 -2.43
C LEU A 123 6.52 -13.20 -1.89
N GLY A 124 6.29 -12.49 -0.78
CA GLY A 124 7.15 -11.40 -0.32
C GLY A 124 7.11 -10.16 -1.24
N SER A 125 6.11 -10.08 -2.12
CA SER A 125 5.91 -8.95 -3.03
C SER A 125 5.23 -7.78 -2.31
N GLY A 126 5.54 -6.57 -2.75
CA GLY A 126 5.02 -5.34 -2.15
C GLY A 126 5.55 -4.09 -2.83
N PRO A 127 5.18 -2.89 -2.36
CA PRO A 127 5.42 -1.62 -3.04
C PRO A 127 6.88 -1.12 -2.92
N PHE A 128 7.83 -1.94 -3.34
CA PHE A 128 9.25 -1.62 -3.48
C PHE A 128 9.44 -0.45 -4.44
N ARG A 129 10.23 0.54 -4.03
CA ARG A 129 10.46 1.78 -4.77
C ARG A 129 11.88 2.26 -4.62
N TRP A 130 12.31 3.07 -5.57
CA TRP A 130 13.59 3.77 -5.47
C TRP A 130 13.50 5.19 -6.03
N VAL A 131 14.46 6.01 -5.62
CA VAL A 131 14.55 7.44 -5.93
C VAL A 131 15.97 7.76 -6.37
N ALA A 132 16.13 8.46 -7.49
CA ALA A 132 17.42 8.93 -7.97
C ALA A 132 17.78 10.27 -7.31
N LEU A 133 18.81 10.29 -6.45
CA LEU A 133 19.23 11.50 -5.74
C LEU A 133 19.89 12.55 -6.65
N SER A 134 20.24 12.17 -7.87
CA SER A 134 20.76 13.09 -8.89
C SER A 134 19.70 14.10 -9.36
N GLY A 135 18.42 13.78 -9.21
CA GLY A 135 17.33 14.51 -9.85
C GLY A 135 17.19 14.25 -11.35
N ASP A 136 18.02 13.38 -11.93
CA ASP A 136 18.02 13.11 -13.37
C ASP A 136 17.08 11.94 -13.72
N PRO A 137 16.05 12.15 -14.57
CA PRO A 137 15.15 11.07 -14.97
C PRO A 137 15.84 9.95 -15.75
N GLN A 138 17.00 10.20 -16.35
CA GLN A 138 17.78 9.18 -17.05
C GLN A 138 18.28 8.09 -16.10
N ASP A 139 18.53 8.41 -14.82
CA ASP A 139 18.91 7.39 -13.83
C ASP A 139 17.77 6.39 -13.58
N ILE A 140 16.51 6.85 -13.63
CA ILE A 140 15.34 5.97 -13.60
C ILE A 140 15.25 5.11 -14.86
N LYS A 141 15.56 5.67 -16.04
CA LYS A 141 15.58 4.86 -17.27
C LYS A 141 16.63 3.74 -17.21
N VAL A 142 17.83 4.06 -16.71
CA VAL A 142 18.92 3.09 -16.55
C VAL A 142 18.54 1.99 -15.55
N THR A 143 17.89 2.34 -14.45
CA THR A 143 17.41 1.34 -13.46
C THR A 143 16.23 0.52 -13.98
N ASP A 144 15.30 1.11 -14.73
CA ASP A 144 14.21 0.38 -15.41
C ASP A 144 14.80 -0.66 -16.40
N ASP A 145 15.80 -0.28 -17.20
CA ASP A 145 16.47 -1.20 -18.14
C ASP A 145 17.24 -2.32 -17.41
N ALA A 146 17.90 -2.01 -16.31
CA ALA A 146 18.55 -3.03 -15.49
C ALA A 146 17.55 -4.04 -14.91
N LEU A 147 16.34 -3.61 -14.54
CA LEU A 147 15.28 -4.54 -14.13
C LEU A 147 14.78 -5.41 -15.29
N ARG A 148 14.68 -4.87 -16.51
CA ARG A 148 14.34 -5.64 -17.72
C ARG A 148 15.38 -6.74 -17.98
N GLU A 149 16.66 -6.42 -17.79
CA GLU A 149 17.78 -7.37 -17.92
C GLU A 149 17.81 -8.42 -16.81
N LEU A 150 17.52 -8.05 -15.57
CA LEU A 150 17.49 -8.98 -14.43
C LEU A 150 16.30 -9.94 -14.48
N PHE A 151 15.15 -9.48 -14.97
CA PHE A 151 13.90 -10.21 -14.92
C PHE A 151 13.22 -10.33 -16.30
N PRO A 152 13.92 -10.83 -17.35
CA PRO A 152 13.40 -10.83 -18.72
C PRO A 152 12.20 -11.77 -18.91
N HIS A 153 11.99 -12.70 -17.98
CA HIS A 153 10.88 -13.65 -17.98
C HIS A 153 9.60 -13.07 -17.34
N LYS A 154 9.68 -11.98 -16.55
CA LYS A 154 8.52 -11.43 -15.81
C LYS A 154 7.72 -10.46 -16.68
N LYS A 155 6.90 -11.02 -17.59
CA LYS A 155 6.08 -10.23 -18.54
C LYS A 155 5.22 -9.15 -17.87
N SER A 156 4.65 -9.42 -16.69
CA SER A 156 3.88 -8.43 -15.93
C SER A 156 4.72 -7.22 -15.49
N LEU A 157 5.94 -7.48 -15.00
CA LEU A 157 6.92 -6.45 -14.64
C LEU A 157 7.34 -5.63 -15.87
N LEU A 158 7.65 -6.29 -16.99
CA LEU A 158 8.04 -5.60 -18.22
C LEU A 158 6.92 -4.68 -18.72
N ASN A 159 5.68 -5.18 -18.76
CA ASN A 159 4.50 -4.40 -19.11
C ASN A 159 4.28 -3.22 -18.14
N TRP A 160 4.54 -3.41 -16.85
CA TRP A 160 4.46 -2.35 -15.86
C TRP A 160 5.48 -1.24 -16.14
N LEU A 161 6.76 -1.59 -16.34
CA LEU A 161 7.81 -0.61 -16.64
C LEU A 161 7.50 0.20 -17.91
N ASP A 162 7.04 -0.47 -18.97
CA ASP A 162 6.68 0.19 -20.22
C ASP A 162 5.51 1.16 -20.07
N ASN A 163 4.50 0.82 -19.26
CA ASN A 163 3.39 1.73 -18.99
C ASN A 163 3.80 2.85 -18.05
N ALA A 164 4.62 2.57 -17.04
CA ALA A 164 5.10 3.57 -16.09
C ALA A 164 5.95 4.62 -16.80
N GLU A 165 6.82 4.21 -17.73
CA GLU A 165 7.60 5.10 -18.58
C GLU A 165 6.72 5.98 -19.49
N LYS A 166 5.67 5.41 -20.08
CA LYS A 166 4.79 6.13 -21.03
C LYS A 166 3.74 7.03 -20.36
N ARG A 167 3.34 6.71 -19.13
CA ARG A 167 2.12 7.27 -18.51
C ARG A 167 2.34 7.98 -17.17
N ILE A 168 3.47 7.79 -16.51
CA ILE A 168 3.73 8.39 -15.19
C ILE A 168 4.77 9.50 -15.32
N ALA A 169 4.31 10.74 -15.14
CA ALA A 169 5.20 11.89 -14.99
C ALA A 169 5.86 11.88 -13.61
N PHE A 170 7.13 12.24 -13.54
CA PHE A 170 7.85 12.38 -12.27
C PHE A 170 7.37 13.58 -11.47
N GLN A 171 7.48 13.51 -10.14
CA GLN A 171 7.15 14.57 -9.21
C GLN A 171 8.30 14.73 -8.20
N GLY A 172 8.98 15.88 -8.17
CA GLY A 172 10.19 16.06 -7.38
C GLY A 172 11.37 15.25 -7.92
N LEU A 173 12.10 14.55 -7.04
CA LEU A 173 13.14 13.62 -7.48
C LEU A 173 12.53 12.48 -8.31
N PRO A 174 13.10 12.13 -9.48
CA PRO A 174 12.65 10.99 -10.26
C PRO A 174 12.67 9.71 -9.41
N ALA A 175 11.54 9.02 -9.40
CA ALA A 175 11.32 7.84 -8.59
C ALA A 175 10.50 6.81 -9.36
N ARG A 176 10.67 5.54 -9.01
CA ARG A 176 9.91 4.44 -9.58
C ARG A 176 9.41 3.52 -8.48
N ILE A 177 8.16 3.09 -8.63
CA ILE A 177 7.55 2.00 -7.89
C ILE A 177 7.56 0.76 -8.79
N CYS A 178 7.94 -0.39 -8.25
CA CYS A 178 7.86 -1.68 -8.93
C CYS A 178 7.72 -2.78 -7.88
N TRP A 179 6.66 -3.57 -7.97
CA TRP A 179 6.46 -4.65 -7.00
C TRP A 179 7.40 -5.81 -7.29
N LEU A 180 8.30 -6.09 -6.34
CA LEU A 180 9.31 -7.13 -6.42
C LEU A 180 9.15 -8.12 -5.27
N GLU A 181 9.30 -9.42 -5.59
CA GLU A 181 9.14 -10.53 -4.66
C GLU A 181 10.37 -10.75 -3.76
N TYR A 182 10.23 -11.68 -2.80
CA TYR A 182 11.37 -12.15 -2.02
C TYR A 182 12.50 -12.68 -2.94
N GLY A 183 13.73 -12.28 -2.63
CA GLY A 183 14.92 -12.56 -3.43
C GLY A 183 15.12 -11.64 -4.64
N GLU A 184 14.05 -11.05 -5.20
CA GLU A 184 14.16 -10.09 -6.31
C GLU A 184 14.61 -8.71 -5.82
N ARG A 185 14.13 -8.29 -4.64
CA ARG A 185 14.52 -7.01 -4.02
C ARG A 185 16.03 -6.91 -3.80
N ALA A 186 16.66 -7.93 -3.23
CA ALA A 186 18.11 -7.95 -3.01
C ALA A 186 18.89 -7.90 -4.32
N LYS A 187 18.48 -8.68 -5.34
CA LYS A 187 19.11 -8.65 -6.68
C LYS A 187 19.02 -7.25 -7.32
N ALA A 188 17.85 -6.62 -7.25
CA ALA A 188 17.65 -5.27 -7.76
C ALA A 188 18.52 -4.24 -7.00
N GLY A 189 18.53 -4.29 -5.67
CA GLY A 189 19.32 -3.36 -4.85
C GLY A 189 20.82 -3.47 -5.09
N LEU A 190 21.36 -4.68 -5.16
CA LEU A 190 22.77 -4.92 -5.50
C LEU A 190 23.10 -4.42 -6.92
N LYS A 191 22.21 -4.66 -7.89
CA LYS A 191 22.41 -4.13 -9.24
C LYS A 191 22.40 -2.60 -9.26
N PHE A 192 21.51 -1.96 -8.53
CA PHE A 192 21.49 -0.49 -8.43
C PHE A 192 22.77 0.04 -7.80
N ASN A 193 23.31 -0.63 -6.77
CA ASN A 193 24.58 -0.25 -6.17
C ASN A 193 25.76 -0.41 -7.16
N GLU A 194 25.78 -1.46 -7.97
CA GLU A 194 26.75 -1.62 -9.07
C GLU A 194 26.64 -0.49 -10.10
N LEU A 195 25.42 -0.07 -10.47
CA LEU A 195 25.21 1.04 -11.40
C LEU A 195 25.75 2.37 -10.85
N VAL A 196 25.62 2.61 -9.54
CA VAL A 196 26.18 3.79 -8.87
C VAL A 196 27.71 3.71 -8.88
N ARG A 197 28.28 2.56 -8.48
CA ARG A 197 29.73 2.33 -8.45
C ARG A 197 30.40 2.51 -9.81
N THR A 198 29.73 2.08 -10.87
CA THR A 198 30.23 2.16 -12.25
C THR A 198 29.93 3.50 -12.91
N GLY A 199 29.22 4.41 -12.24
CA GLY A 199 28.84 5.73 -12.79
C GLY A 199 27.80 5.66 -13.91
N LYS A 200 27.09 4.53 -14.08
CA LYS A 200 25.99 4.40 -15.04
C LYS A 200 24.75 5.18 -14.60
N VAL A 201 24.61 5.42 -13.30
CA VAL A 201 23.72 6.45 -12.74
C VAL A 201 24.56 7.54 -12.09
N LYS A 202 24.03 8.77 -12.03
CA LYS A 202 24.82 9.97 -11.73
C LYS A 202 25.04 10.22 -10.24
N ALA A 203 24.24 9.61 -9.37
CA ALA A 203 24.31 9.77 -7.92
C ALA A 203 23.78 8.52 -7.21
N PRO A 204 23.94 8.41 -5.87
CA PRO A 204 23.33 7.34 -5.09
C PRO A 204 21.81 7.21 -5.30
N ILE A 205 21.33 5.98 -5.14
CA ILE A 205 19.92 5.64 -5.25
C ILE A 205 19.38 5.30 -3.86
N VAL A 206 18.28 5.93 -3.47
CA VAL A 206 17.54 5.59 -2.25
C VAL A 206 16.56 4.48 -2.58
N ILE A 207 16.53 3.41 -1.80
CA ILE A 207 15.64 2.25 -1.99
C ILE A 207 14.78 2.07 -0.75
N GLY A 208 13.47 2.03 -0.91
CA GLY A 208 12.54 1.84 0.19
C GLY A 208 11.20 1.28 -0.26
N ARG A 209 10.15 1.56 0.50
CA ARG A 209 8.79 1.11 0.24
C ARG A 209 7.78 1.94 1.03
N ASP A 210 6.50 1.66 0.80
CA ASP A 210 5.46 2.03 1.77
C ASP A 210 5.63 1.23 3.07
N HIS A 211 4.94 1.64 4.13
CA HIS A 211 4.74 0.82 5.33
C HIS A 211 3.69 -0.28 5.10
N LEU A 212 2.84 -0.15 4.07
CA LEU A 212 2.05 -1.27 3.54
C LEU A 212 2.99 -2.22 2.80
N ASP A 213 3.31 -3.36 3.40
CA ASP A 213 4.10 -4.43 2.78
C ASP A 213 3.84 -5.76 3.50
N CYS A 214 4.25 -6.85 2.87
CA CYS A 214 4.00 -8.22 3.31
C CYS A 214 4.36 -8.53 4.78
N GLY A 215 5.36 -7.86 5.36
CA GLY A 215 5.84 -8.14 6.72
C GLY A 215 5.82 -6.97 7.68
N SER A 216 5.33 -5.80 7.27
CA SER A 216 5.62 -4.54 7.98
C SER A 216 4.41 -3.85 8.58
N VAL A 217 3.25 -4.50 8.65
CA VAL A 217 2.01 -3.88 9.13
C VAL A 217 1.08 -4.88 9.81
N ALA A 218 0.47 -4.44 10.91
CA ALA A 218 -0.73 -5.01 11.51
C ALA A 218 -1.86 -3.98 11.40
N SER A 219 -2.95 -4.33 10.72
CA SER A 219 -4.05 -3.44 10.38
C SER A 219 -5.31 -4.28 10.07
N PRO A 220 -6.12 -4.63 11.09
CA PRO A 220 -7.23 -5.60 10.96
C PRO A 220 -8.34 -5.20 10.00
N TYR A 221 -8.42 -3.93 9.61
CA TYR A 221 -9.41 -3.42 8.65
C TYR A 221 -8.80 -3.12 7.28
N ARG A 222 -7.57 -3.57 7.03
CA ARG A 222 -6.87 -3.40 5.75
C ARG A 222 -5.91 -4.57 5.48
N GLU A 223 -4.62 -4.44 5.75
CA GLU A 223 -3.61 -5.42 5.31
C GLU A 223 -3.76 -6.80 5.95
N THR A 224 -4.16 -6.82 7.22
CA THR A 224 -4.25 -8.04 8.02
C THR A 224 -5.70 -8.43 8.30
N GLU A 225 -6.64 -7.91 7.52
CA GLU A 225 -8.06 -8.26 7.60
C GLU A 225 -8.32 -9.73 7.21
N ALA A 226 -8.98 -10.48 8.08
CA ALA A 226 -9.31 -11.89 7.85
C ALA A 226 -8.06 -12.74 7.56
N MET A 227 -7.06 -12.70 8.44
CA MET A 227 -5.97 -13.66 8.41
C MET A 227 -6.55 -15.07 8.61
N LYS A 228 -5.99 -16.07 7.92
CA LYS A 228 -6.50 -17.45 7.88
C LYS A 228 -6.61 -18.09 9.27
N ASP A 229 -5.73 -17.72 10.19
CA ASP A 229 -5.65 -18.19 11.57
C ASP A 229 -6.30 -17.22 12.59
N GLY A 230 -6.86 -16.11 12.12
CA GLY A 230 -7.45 -15.06 12.96
C GLY A 230 -6.44 -14.14 13.64
N SER A 231 -5.16 -14.15 13.23
CA SER A 231 -4.10 -13.32 13.82
C SER A 231 -4.14 -11.84 13.41
N ASP A 232 -5.29 -11.32 12.99
CA ASP A 232 -5.45 -10.01 12.35
C ASP A 232 -4.81 -8.88 13.15
N ALA A 233 -4.98 -8.89 14.47
CA ALA A 233 -4.55 -7.82 15.38
C ALA A 233 -3.14 -8.04 15.99
N VAL A 234 -2.44 -9.12 15.64
CA VAL A 234 -1.09 -9.39 16.18
C VAL A 234 -0.09 -8.39 15.60
N ALA A 235 0.43 -7.51 16.47
CA ALA A 235 1.29 -6.39 16.10
C ALA A 235 2.80 -6.62 16.38
N ASP A 236 3.19 -7.83 16.78
CA ASP A 236 4.60 -8.17 16.98
C ASP A 236 5.38 -8.11 15.66
N TRP A 237 4.77 -8.53 14.54
CA TRP A 237 5.38 -8.57 13.22
C TRP A 237 5.93 -7.23 12.72
N PRO A 238 5.18 -6.11 12.69
CA PRO A 238 5.74 -4.82 12.30
C PRO A 238 6.83 -4.31 13.27
N ILE A 239 6.76 -4.65 14.57
CA ILE A 239 7.81 -4.30 15.53
C ILE A 239 9.10 -5.07 15.19
N LEU A 240 9.00 -6.39 14.98
CA LEU A 240 10.11 -7.23 14.56
C LEU A 240 10.66 -6.81 13.20
N ASN A 241 9.82 -6.36 12.26
CA ASN A 241 10.26 -5.82 10.98
C ASN A 241 11.14 -4.56 11.17
N ALA A 242 10.74 -3.63 12.04
CA ALA A 242 11.58 -2.48 12.35
C ALA A 242 12.92 -2.91 12.96
N LEU A 243 12.88 -3.76 13.99
CA LEU A 243 14.08 -4.21 14.70
C LEU A 243 15.06 -4.98 13.79
N VAL A 244 14.56 -5.88 12.94
CA VAL A 244 15.42 -6.65 12.02
C VAL A 244 16.03 -5.74 10.95
N ASN A 245 15.28 -4.77 10.43
CA ASN A 245 15.82 -3.82 9.46
C ASN A 245 16.89 -2.90 10.08
N THR A 246 16.75 -2.51 11.35
CA THR A 246 17.80 -1.83 12.10
C THR A 246 19.04 -2.71 12.23
N ALA A 247 18.86 -3.98 12.63
CA ALA A 247 19.97 -4.93 12.81
C ALA A 247 20.69 -5.27 11.48
N CYS A 248 19.95 -5.35 10.37
CA CYS A 248 20.51 -5.65 9.05
C CYS A 248 21.27 -4.47 8.44
N GLY A 249 21.02 -3.24 8.91
CA GLY A 249 21.74 -2.04 8.52
C GLY A 249 21.01 -1.17 7.49
N ALA A 250 19.68 -1.04 7.60
CA ALA A 250 18.95 -0.03 6.84
C ALA A 250 19.49 1.37 7.17
N SER A 251 19.45 2.28 6.19
CA SER A 251 19.95 3.65 6.39
C SER A 251 19.07 4.45 7.34
N TRP A 252 17.75 4.22 7.30
CA TRP A 252 16.84 4.62 8.36
C TRP A 252 15.64 3.66 8.46
N VAL A 253 15.10 3.59 9.67
CA VAL A 253 13.94 2.76 10.03
C VAL A 253 12.95 3.64 10.76
N SER A 254 11.67 3.41 10.53
CA SER A 254 10.57 4.11 11.18
C SER A 254 9.53 3.10 11.70
N PHE A 255 8.86 3.47 12.79
CA PHE A 255 7.73 2.73 13.32
C PHE A 255 6.61 3.71 13.64
N HIS A 256 5.46 3.55 13.00
CA HIS A 256 4.35 4.49 13.02
C HIS A 256 3.06 3.80 13.48
N HIS A 257 2.11 4.63 13.90
CA HIS A 257 0.78 4.25 14.35
C HIS A 257 -0.29 4.98 13.54
N GLY A 258 -1.33 4.25 13.15
CA GLY A 258 -2.57 4.78 12.56
C GLY A 258 -2.48 5.26 11.11
N GLY A 259 -1.41 4.92 10.39
CA GLY A 259 -1.25 5.27 8.98
C GLY A 259 -2.35 4.67 8.12
N GLY A 260 -3.03 5.55 7.39
CA GLY A 260 -4.06 5.26 6.38
C GLY A 260 -5.42 4.77 6.91
N VAL A 261 -5.48 4.04 8.01
CA VAL A 261 -6.76 3.65 8.67
C VAL A 261 -7.11 4.47 9.91
N GLY A 262 -6.23 5.40 10.33
CA GLY A 262 -6.49 6.32 11.43
C GLY A 262 -6.04 5.76 12.80
N MET A 263 -6.08 6.63 13.81
CA MET A 263 -5.60 6.32 15.16
C MET A 263 -6.31 5.08 15.74
N GLY A 264 -5.54 4.16 16.32
CA GLY A 264 -6.02 2.95 16.98
C GLY A 264 -6.15 1.73 16.07
N TYR A 265 -6.00 1.90 14.75
CA TYR A 265 -6.35 0.86 13.77
C TYR A 265 -5.16 0.20 13.07
N SER A 266 -3.94 0.75 13.19
CA SER A 266 -2.75 0.12 12.61
C SER A 266 -1.45 0.41 13.35
N LEU A 267 -0.52 -0.54 13.26
CA LEU A 267 0.88 -0.43 13.68
C LEU A 267 1.76 -0.91 12.53
N HIS A 268 2.75 -0.12 12.12
CA HIS A 268 3.50 -0.44 10.91
C HIS A 268 4.90 0.18 10.84
N ALA A 269 5.81 -0.51 10.17
CA ALA A 269 7.21 -0.16 10.05
C ALA A 269 7.61 0.21 8.61
N GLY A 270 8.54 1.15 8.51
CA GLY A 270 9.18 1.55 7.27
C GLY A 270 10.68 1.29 7.35
N GLN A 271 11.26 0.96 6.20
CA GLN A 271 12.71 0.90 6.05
C GLN A 271 13.11 1.58 4.75
N VAL A 272 14.28 2.19 4.77
CA VAL A 272 14.93 2.70 3.58
C VAL A 272 16.43 2.47 3.70
N ILE A 273 17.06 2.13 2.58
CA ILE A 273 18.47 1.87 2.45
C ILE A 273 19.05 2.59 1.24
N VAL A 274 20.25 3.16 1.39
CA VAL A 274 20.97 3.87 0.33
C VAL A 274 21.94 2.93 -0.39
N ALA A 275 21.83 2.89 -1.71
CA ALA A 275 22.84 2.32 -2.61
C ALA A 275 23.78 3.45 -3.05
N ASP A 276 24.94 3.56 -2.42
CA ASP A 276 25.94 4.62 -2.63
C ASP A 276 27.15 4.20 -3.46
N GLY A 277 27.14 2.97 -3.98
CA GLY A 277 28.21 2.38 -4.78
C GLY A 277 29.29 1.68 -3.97
N THR A 278 29.31 1.82 -2.64
CA THR A 278 30.34 1.20 -1.78
C THR A 278 30.15 -0.30 -1.63
N VAL A 279 31.25 -1.01 -1.31
CA VAL A 279 31.21 -2.45 -1.03
C VAL A 279 30.50 -2.72 0.31
N GLU A 280 30.62 -1.79 1.27
CA GLU A 280 29.91 -1.84 2.54
C GLU A 280 28.39 -1.76 2.34
N ALA A 281 27.93 -0.98 1.36
CA ALA A 281 26.52 -0.92 1.00
C ALA A 281 26.00 -2.23 0.39
N ASP A 282 26.80 -2.99 -0.38
CA ASP A 282 26.37 -4.30 -0.92
C ASP A 282 25.92 -5.22 0.22
N ALA A 283 26.73 -5.35 1.27
CA ALA A 283 26.43 -6.24 2.39
C ALA A 283 25.18 -5.79 3.17
N ARG A 284 24.95 -4.48 3.31
CA ARG A 284 23.73 -3.94 3.94
C ARG A 284 22.50 -4.18 3.06
N LEU A 285 22.61 -3.91 1.76
CA LEU A 285 21.54 -4.09 0.78
C LEU A 285 21.08 -5.54 0.72
N GLU A 286 22.02 -6.48 0.62
CA GLU A 286 21.72 -7.90 0.62
C GLU A 286 20.95 -8.30 1.88
N ARG A 287 21.44 -7.92 3.07
CA ARG A 287 20.78 -8.27 4.34
C ARG A 287 19.40 -7.63 4.48
N VAL A 288 19.28 -6.32 4.30
CA VAL A 288 18.02 -5.58 4.49
C VAL A 288 16.98 -6.03 3.48
N LEU A 289 17.33 -6.10 2.19
CA LEU A 289 16.39 -6.47 1.12
C LEU A 289 16.11 -7.97 1.05
N THR A 290 16.76 -8.77 1.91
CA THR A 290 16.40 -10.17 2.19
C THR A 290 15.52 -10.26 3.43
N ALA A 291 15.93 -9.65 4.55
CA ALA A 291 15.21 -9.74 5.82
C ALA A 291 13.84 -9.05 5.79
N ASP A 292 13.74 -7.91 5.10
CA ASP A 292 12.51 -7.11 5.02
C ASP A 292 11.34 -7.88 4.35
N PRO A 293 11.46 -8.38 3.11
CA PRO A 293 10.43 -9.26 2.54
C PRO A 293 10.39 -10.64 3.21
N GLY A 294 11.50 -11.10 3.79
CA GLY A 294 11.57 -12.36 4.53
C GLY A 294 10.66 -12.39 5.76
N MET A 295 10.54 -11.26 6.46
CA MET A 295 9.57 -11.08 7.55
C MET A 295 8.14 -11.30 7.07
N GLY A 296 7.82 -10.87 5.85
CA GLY A 296 6.50 -11.10 5.25
C GLY A 296 6.23 -12.58 4.98
N LEU A 297 7.23 -13.32 4.52
CA LEU A 297 7.12 -14.76 4.37
C LEU A 297 6.94 -15.45 5.73
N PHE A 298 7.75 -15.13 6.75
CA PHE A 298 7.59 -15.70 8.09
C PHE A 298 6.18 -15.47 8.65
N ARG A 299 5.70 -14.22 8.59
CA ARG A 299 4.36 -13.86 9.05
C ARG A 299 3.25 -14.67 8.39
N HIS A 300 3.33 -14.87 7.07
CA HIS A 300 2.28 -15.60 6.33
C HIS A 300 2.45 -17.12 6.41
N ILE A 301 3.66 -17.63 6.64
CA ILE A 301 3.90 -19.05 6.96
C ILE A 301 3.27 -19.38 8.31
N ASP A 302 3.52 -18.55 9.33
CA ASP A 302 2.98 -18.72 10.68
C ASP A 302 1.44 -18.75 10.66
N ALA A 303 0.83 -17.84 9.89
CA ALA A 303 -0.63 -17.83 9.67
C ALA A 303 -1.17 -18.95 8.76
N GLY A 304 -0.32 -19.86 8.27
CA GLY A 304 -0.71 -21.07 7.55
C GLY A 304 -1.04 -20.89 6.06
N TYR A 305 -0.46 -19.90 5.37
CA TYR A 305 -0.62 -19.72 3.93
C TYR A 305 0.34 -20.62 3.13
N ASN A 306 -0.22 -21.55 2.36
CA ASN A 306 0.55 -22.51 1.56
C ASN A 306 1.46 -21.83 0.51
N THR A 307 0.99 -20.75 -0.11
CA THR A 307 1.78 -19.95 -1.07
C THR A 307 3.06 -19.41 -0.43
N ALA A 308 2.99 -18.96 0.83
CA ALA A 308 4.17 -18.46 1.55
C ALA A 308 5.14 -19.59 1.91
N ILE A 309 4.62 -20.74 2.34
CA ILE A 309 5.40 -21.95 2.61
C ILE A 309 6.15 -22.42 1.36
N GLN A 310 5.45 -22.49 0.22
CA GLN A 310 6.03 -22.90 -1.05
C GLN A 310 7.10 -21.91 -1.51
N THR A 311 6.80 -20.61 -1.45
CA THR A 311 7.76 -19.55 -1.82
C THR A 311 9.03 -19.64 -0.98
N ALA A 312 8.90 -19.82 0.32
CA ALA A 312 10.05 -19.95 1.22
C ALA A 312 10.93 -21.15 0.88
N ARG A 313 10.33 -22.32 0.57
CA ARG A 313 11.09 -23.51 0.13
C ARG A 313 11.79 -23.28 -1.21
N GLU A 314 11.07 -22.75 -2.20
CA GLU A 314 11.60 -22.51 -3.54
C GLU A 314 12.73 -21.47 -3.57
N ARG A 315 12.65 -20.46 -2.70
CA ARG A 315 13.61 -19.34 -2.64
C ARG A 315 14.68 -19.53 -1.57
N GLY A 316 14.68 -20.67 -0.85
CA GLY A 316 15.71 -21.01 0.14
C GLY A 316 15.69 -20.15 1.41
N LEU A 317 14.51 -19.68 1.84
CA LEU A 317 14.37 -18.97 3.11
C LEU A 317 14.65 -19.94 4.27
N ASN A 318 15.65 -19.63 5.09
CA ASN A 318 15.90 -20.37 6.33
C ASN A 318 14.84 -20.02 7.37
N SER A 319 13.90 -20.93 7.60
CA SER A 319 12.70 -20.73 8.42
C SER A 319 12.66 -21.75 9.55
N PRO A 320 12.45 -21.37 10.82
CA PRO A 320 12.31 -22.33 11.91
C PRO A 320 11.02 -23.18 11.83
N TRP A 321 10.08 -22.80 10.95
CA TRP A 321 8.82 -23.53 10.73
C TRP A 321 8.88 -24.57 9.60
N LEU A 322 9.97 -24.61 8.80
CA LEU A 322 10.09 -25.44 7.59
C LEU A 322 11.25 -26.44 7.69
#